data_AF-A0A1E5FD38-F1
#
_entry.id   AF-A0A1E5FD38-F1
#
_cell.length_a   1.000
_cell.length_b   1.000
_cell.length_c   1.000
_cell.angle_alpha   90.00
_cell.angle_beta   90.00
_cell.angle_gamma   90.00
#
_symmetry.space_group_name_H-M   'P 1'
#
loop_
_entity.id
_entity.type
_entity.pdbx_description
1 polymer ?
#
loop_
_entity_poly.entity_id
_entity_poly.type
_entity_poly.pdbx_seq_one_letter_code
_entity_poly.pdbx_strand_id
1 'polypeptide(L)'
;MMRYESLFDDHYSGSEALRLHSQYKGSFDELVEALEPVWSGKTVAHYCYRACEPLHVLSADSFEITINMGCQPNIPTGFDLQDSCRVNHITVDLWDSADVQGFIELLLRKLNASLVLSSVEPL
;
A
#
# COMPACT_ATOMS: atom_id res chain seq x y z
N MET A 1 -4.35 21.88 -15.67
CA MET A 1 -4.39 21.80 -14.20
C MET A 1 -4.86 20.39 -13.89
N MET A 2 -3.96 19.49 -13.47
CA MET A 2 -4.40 18.16 -13.03
C MET A 2 -5.27 18.35 -11.80
N ARG A 3 -6.45 17.72 -11.80
CA ARG A 3 -7.39 17.81 -10.70
C ARG A 3 -6.83 16.95 -9.56
N TYR A 4 -6.76 17.52 -8.37
CA TYR A 4 -6.47 16.76 -7.15
C TYR A 4 -7.42 15.58 -7.08
N GLU A 5 -6.86 14.37 -6.98
CA GLU A 5 -7.64 13.15 -6.82
C GLU A 5 -6.95 12.31 -5.75
N SER A 6 -7.53 12.35 -4.56
CA SER A 6 -7.12 11.58 -3.38
C SER A 6 -7.15 10.08 -3.68
N LEU A 7 -6.34 9.28 -2.99
CA LEU A 7 -6.46 7.83 -3.02
C LEU A 7 -7.77 7.38 -2.31
N PHE A 8 -8.12 8.08 -1.23
CA PHE A 8 -9.29 7.80 -0.40
C PHE A 8 -10.49 8.68 -0.73
N ASP A 9 -11.67 8.11 -0.62
CA ASP A 9 -12.95 8.77 -0.84
C ASP A 9 -13.27 9.69 0.35
N ASP A 10 -13.14 10.99 0.09
CA ASP A 10 -13.32 12.09 1.03
C ASP A 10 -14.77 12.30 1.49
N HIS A 11 -15.74 11.60 0.89
CA HIS A 11 -17.12 11.56 1.38
C HIS A 11 -17.26 10.75 2.68
N TYR A 12 -16.27 9.90 2.99
CA TYR A 12 -16.28 9.04 4.17
C TYR A 12 -15.36 9.60 5.26
N SER A 13 -15.77 9.43 6.53
CA SER A 13 -15.01 9.89 7.69
C SER A 13 -15.14 8.90 8.86
N GLY A 14 -14.33 9.09 9.91
CA GLY A 14 -14.32 8.19 11.06
C GLY A 14 -13.80 6.80 10.71
N SER A 15 -14.52 5.75 11.12
CA SER A 15 -14.12 4.35 10.87
C SER A 15 -14.08 3.96 9.39
N GLU A 16 -14.71 4.74 8.52
CA GLU A 16 -14.76 4.51 7.06
C GLU A 16 -13.78 5.40 6.28
N ALA A 17 -12.94 6.20 6.96
CA ALA A 17 -12.03 7.15 6.30
C ALA A 17 -10.98 6.49 5.37
N LEU A 18 -10.71 5.19 5.53
CA LEU A 18 -9.78 4.42 4.69
C LEU A 18 -10.48 3.74 3.50
N ARG A 19 -11.59 4.30 3.02
CA ARG A 19 -12.29 3.77 1.86
C ARG A 19 -11.65 4.29 0.58
N LEU A 20 -11.03 3.40 -0.18
CA LEU A 20 -10.43 3.75 -1.48
C LEU A 20 -11.51 4.19 -2.48
N HIS A 21 -11.17 5.14 -3.36
CA HIS A 21 -11.96 5.33 -4.57
C HIS A 21 -12.00 4.04 -5.40
N SER A 22 -13.14 3.79 -6.06
CA SER A 22 -13.39 2.53 -6.77
C SER A 22 -12.34 2.21 -7.84
N GLN A 23 -11.78 3.24 -8.48
CA GLN A 23 -10.72 3.08 -9.49
C GLN A 23 -9.40 2.53 -8.95
N TYR A 24 -9.08 2.74 -7.66
CA TYR A 24 -7.84 2.25 -7.05
C TYR A 24 -8.03 0.92 -6.31
N LYS A 25 -9.28 0.53 -6.06
CA LYS A 25 -9.59 -0.68 -5.29
C LYS A 25 -9.01 -1.94 -5.93
N GLY A 26 -9.16 -2.12 -7.25
CA GLY A 26 -8.65 -3.30 -7.94
C GLY A 26 -7.13 -3.43 -7.83
N SER A 27 -6.41 -2.33 -8.10
CA SER A 27 -4.95 -2.30 -7.99
C SER A 27 -4.45 -2.57 -6.57
N PHE A 28 -5.15 -2.02 -5.58
CA PHE A 28 -4.80 -2.26 -4.18
C PHE A 28 -5.04 -3.72 -3.78
N ASP A 29 -6.15 -4.32 -4.21
CA ASP A 29 -6.42 -5.74 -3.93
C ASP A 29 -5.35 -6.64 -4.57
N GLU A 30 -4.97 -6.41 -5.83
CA GLU A 30 -3.87 -7.15 -6.50
C GLU A 30 -2.54 -7.02 -5.74
N LEU A 31 -2.22 -5.81 -5.26
CA LEU A 31 -1.03 -5.58 -4.45
C LEU A 31 -1.04 -6.40 -3.15
N VAL A 32 -2.18 -6.44 -2.45
CA VAL A 32 -2.33 -7.24 -1.23
C VAL A 32 -2.14 -8.73 -1.55
N GLU A 33 -2.82 -9.24 -2.57
CA GLU A 33 -2.72 -10.64 -3.00
C GLU A 33 -1.27 -11.04 -3.36
N ALA A 34 -0.51 -10.13 -3.97
CA ALA A 34 0.90 -10.37 -4.29
C ALA A 34 1.81 -10.42 -3.06
N LEU A 35 1.48 -9.67 -2.01
CA LEU A 35 2.26 -9.57 -0.78
C LEU A 35 1.89 -10.62 0.27
N GLU A 36 0.66 -11.12 0.27
CA GLU A 36 0.17 -12.13 1.23
C GLU A 36 1.09 -13.36 1.37
N PRO A 37 1.60 -13.99 0.29
CA PRO A 37 2.42 -15.21 0.40
C PRO A 37 3.79 -14.98 1.05
N VAL A 38 4.27 -13.73 1.07
CA VAL A 38 5.61 -13.35 1.54
C VAL A 38 5.57 -12.55 2.84
N TRP A 39 4.36 -12.18 3.29
CA TRP A 39 4.13 -11.45 4.53
C TRP A 39 4.17 -12.40 5.74
N SER A 40 5.14 -12.21 6.64
CA SER A 40 5.29 -13.05 7.84
C SER A 40 4.69 -12.45 9.11
N GLY A 41 4.08 -11.26 9.04
CA GLY A 41 3.52 -10.57 10.21
C GLY A 41 4.55 -9.90 11.10
N LYS A 42 5.79 -9.75 10.62
CA LYS A 42 6.83 -9.03 11.34
C LYS A 42 6.56 -7.53 11.36
N THR A 43 7.24 -6.86 12.28
CA THR A 43 7.25 -5.40 12.36
C THR A 43 7.75 -4.80 11.05
N VAL A 44 7.00 -3.87 10.48
CA VAL A 44 7.43 -3.06 9.33
C VAL A 44 8.32 -1.93 9.80
N ALA A 45 9.49 -1.79 9.18
CA ALA A 45 10.31 -0.62 9.32
C ALA A 45 9.82 0.46 8.35
N HIS A 46 9.50 1.65 8.87
CA HIS A 46 9.13 2.81 8.07
C HIS A 46 10.26 3.84 8.08
N TYR A 47 10.86 4.08 6.92
CA TYR A 47 11.85 5.12 6.71
C TYR A 47 11.22 6.29 5.97
N CYS A 48 11.57 7.51 6.34
CA CYS A 48 11.18 8.73 5.64
C CYS A 48 12.44 9.53 5.33
N TYR A 49 12.80 9.63 4.05
CA TYR A 49 13.94 10.41 3.61
C TYR A 49 13.48 11.82 3.26
N ARG A 50 14.21 12.80 3.80
CA ARG A 50 14.02 14.21 3.43
C ARG A 50 14.77 14.48 2.12
N ALA A 51 14.12 14.22 0.99
CA ALA A 51 14.56 14.66 -0.33
C ALA A 51 13.77 15.91 -0.78
N CYS A 52 13.88 16.31 -2.05
CA CYS A 52 13.07 17.42 -2.60
C CYS A 52 11.57 17.14 -2.47
N GLU A 53 11.17 15.88 -2.61
CA GLU A 53 9.86 15.35 -2.26
C GLU A 53 10.07 14.24 -1.21
N PRO A 54 9.29 14.20 -0.11
CA PRO A 54 9.39 13.14 0.88
C PRO A 54 9.25 11.75 0.27
N LEU A 55 10.23 10.90 0.53
CA LEU A 55 10.24 9.50 0.10
C LEU A 55 9.99 8.61 1.31
N HIS A 56 8.93 7.82 1.27
CA HIS A 56 8.60 6.87 2.32
C HIS A 56 8.95 5.46 1.87
N VAL A 57 9.56 4.67 2.75
CA VAL A 57 9.95 3.29 2.44
C VAL A 57 9.42 2.38 3.54
N LEU A 58 8.60 1.40 3.17
CA LEU A 58 8.20 0.29 4.03
C LEU A 58 9.10 -0.89 3.72
N SER A 59 9.84 -1.35 4.72
CA SER A 59 10.66 -2.55 4.60
C SER A 59 10.16 -3.60 5.59
N ALA A 60 9.82 -4.76 5.07
CA ALA A 60 9.43 -5.91 5.86
C ALA A 60 9.79 -7.20 5.11
N ASP A 61 10.23 -8.21 5.86
CA ASP A 61 10.61 -9.50 5.31
C ASP A 61 11.66 -9.39 4.18
N SER A 62 11.36 -9.93 3.00
CA SER A 62 12.22 -9.87 1.83
C SER A 62 11.82 -8.78 0.85
N PHE A 63 10.85 -7.92 1.20
CA PHE A 63 10.24 -6.95 0.30
C PHE A 63 10.41 -5.50 0.78
N GLU A 64 10.53 -4.60 -0.19
CA GLU A 64 10.52 -3.16 0.02
C GLU A 64 9.43 -2.49 -0.81
N ILE A 65 8.70 -1.55 -0.20
CA ILE A 65 7.72 -0.71 -0.89
C ILE A 65 8.16 0.74 -0.74
N THR A 66 8.54 1.36 -1.85
CA THR A 66 8.81 2.78 -1.93
C THR A 66 7.51 3.51 -2.26
N ILE A 67 7.20 4.54 -1.49
CA ILE A 67 6.02 5.39 -1.66
C ILE A 67 6.50 6.82 -1.96
N ASN A 68 6.30 7.25 -3.20
CA ASN A 68 6.57 8.62 -3.64
C ASN A 68 5.38 9.51 -3.27
N MET A 69 5.65 10.72 -2.78
CA MET A 69 4.62 11.70 -2.43
C MET A 69 4.67 12.90 -3.39
N GLY A 70 3.52 13.50 -3.70
CA GLY A 70 3.41 14.64 -4.63
C GLY A 70 3.08 14.23 -6.06
N CYS A 71 2.77 12.96 -6.28
CA CYS A 71 2.49 12.38 -7.58
C CYS A 71 1.01 12.00 -7.72
N GLN A 72 0.53 11.82 -8.96
CA GLN A 72 -0.80 11.26 -9.17
C GLN A 72 -0.85 9.83 -8.59
N PRO A 73 -1.90 9.46 -7.82
CA PRO A 73 -1.96 8.13 -7.23
C PRO A 73 -1.83 7.02 -8.27
N ASN A 74 -0.89 6.12 -8.02
CA ASN A 74 -0.60 4.97 -8.89
C ASN A 74 -0.16 3.78 -8.04
N ILE A 75 -0.93 2.70 -8.10
CA ILE A 75 -0.60 1.41 -7.49
C ILE A 75 -0.34 0.44 -8.65
N PRO A 76 0.83 -0.22 -8.70
CA PRO A 76 1.18 -1.09 -9.81
C PRO A 76 0.25 -2.30 -9.90
N THR A 77 -0.04 -2.74 -11.12
CA THR A 77 -0.92 -3.90 -11.40
C THR A 77 -0.33 -4.79 -12.47
N GLY A 78 -0.91 -5.99 -12.62
CA GLY A 78 -0.59 -6.90 -13.72
C GLY A 78 0.91 -7.14 -13.90
N PHE A 79 1.44 -6.81 -15.08
CA PHE A 79 2.84 -7.07 -15.43
C PHE A 79 3.83 -6.25 -14.59
N ASP A 80 3.53 -4.98 -14.32
CA ASP A 80 4.42 -4.11 -13.53
C ASP A 80 4.56 -4.61 -12.09
N LEU A 81 3.46 -5.11 -11.52
CA LEU A 81 3.47 -5.74 -10.20
C LEU A 81 4.25 -7.06 -10.21
N GLN A 82 4.08 -7.90 -11.24
CA GLN A 82 4.85 -9.15 -11.38
C GLN A 82 6.36 -8.90 -11.47
N ASP A 83 6.78 -7.89 -12.23
CA ASP A 83 8.19 -7.53 -12.33
C ASP A 83 8.73 -6.95 -11.02
N SER A 84 7.94 -6.12 -10.34
CA SER A 84 8.23 -5.61 -8.99
C SER A 84 8.44 -6.75 -7.99
N CYS A 85 7.59 -7.79 -8.06
CA CYS A 85 7.72 -8.99 -7.24
C CYS A 85 8.99 -9.80 -7.53
N ARG A 86 9.49 -9.82 -8.78
CA ARG A 86 10.73 -10.54 -9.12
C ARG A 86 11.97 -9.91 -8.52
N VAL A 87 11.98 -8.58 -8.37
CA VAL A 87 13.09 -7.82 -7.79
C VAL A 87 12.89 -7.50 -6.31
N ASN A 88 11.78 -7.98 -5.72
CA ASN A 88 11.35 -7.71 -4.36
C ASN A 88 11.25 -6.22 -3.99
N HIS A 89 10.91 -5.38 -4.96
CA HIS A 89 10.77 -3.93 -4.78
C HIS A 89 9.55 -3.43 -5.53
N ILE A 90 8.65 -2.75 -4.82
CA ILE A 90 7.43 -2.16 -5.37
C ILE A 90 7.50 -0.64 -5.20
N THR A 91 7.06 0.10 -6.21
CA THR A 91 6.90 1.55 -6.12
C THR A 91 5.42 1.90 -6.19
N VAL A 92 4.97 2.76 -5.28
CA VAL A 92 3.62 3.32 -5.23
C VAL A 92 3.75 4.83 -5.25
N ASP A 93 2.92 5.50 -6.04
CA ASP A 93 2.87 6.96 -6.07
C ASP A 93 1.60 7.42 -5.38
N LEU A 94 1.71 8.44 -4.53
CA LEU A 94 0.59 9.01 -3.77
C LEU A 94 0.66 10.54 -3.79
N TRP A 95 -0.48 11.16 -3.54
CA TRP A 95 -0.60 12.60 -3.68
C TRP A 95 -0.02 13.35 -2.48
N ASP A 96 -0.46 13.04 -1.27
CA ASP A 96 -0.06 13.76 -0.05
C ASP A 96 0.20 12.84 1.14
N SER A 97 0.52 13.46 2.27
CA SER A 97 0.81 12.76 3.52
C SER A 97 -0.39 12.02 4.11
N ALA A 98 -1.62 12.47 3.84
CA ALA A 98 -2.82 11.79 4.32
C ALA A 98 -3.05 10.49 3.55
N ASP A 99 -2.87 10.52 2.23
CA ASP A 99 -2.88 9.32 1.38
C ASP A 99 -1.78 8.35 1.79
N VAL A 100 -0.55 8.82 2.04
CA VAL A 100 0.56 7.97 2.51
C VAL A 100 0.20 7.28 3.83
N GLN A 101 -0.27 8.04 4.81
CA GLN A 101 -0.62 7.47 6.12
C GLN A 101 -1.76 6.46 6.00
N GLY A 102 -2.83 6.81 5.28
CA GLY A 102 -3.98 5.93 5.10
C GLY A 102 -3.63 4.67 4.32
N PHE A 103 -2.77 4.76 3.31
CA PHE A 103 -2.31 3.63 2.52
C PHE A 103 -1.54 2.64 3.38
N ILE A 104 -0.58 3.12 4.19
CA ILE A 104 0.19 2.29 5.11
C ILE A 104 -0.75 1.59 6.10
N GLU A 105 -1.69 2.33 6.71
CA GLU A 105 -2.63 1.76 7.68
C GLU A 105 -3.52 0.68 7.05
N LEU A 106 -4.10 0.96 5.88
CA LEU A 106 -4.97 0.02 5.19
C LEU A 106 -4.22 -1.24 4.74
N LEU A 107 -3.01 -1.08 4.19
CA LEU A 107 -2.16 -2.19 3.75
C LEU A 107 -1.83 -3.12 4.90
N LEU A 108 -1.34 -2.58 6.02
CA LEU A 108 -1.00 -3.38 7.20
C LEU A 108 -2.23 -4.05 7.80
N ARG A 109 -3.38 -3.37 7.84
CA ARG A 109 -4.63 -3.95 8.32
C ARG A 109 -5.05 -5.17 7.49
N LYS A 110 -4.91 -5.09 6.16
CA LYS A 110 -5.28 -6.17 5.24
C LYS A 110 -4.32 -7.36 5.35
N LEU A 111 -3.02 -7.11 5.31
CA LEU A 111 -2.00 -8.15 5.43
C LEU A 111 -2.09 -8.86 6.78
N ASN A 112 -2.30 -8.14 7.88
CA ASN A 112 -2.49 -8.76 9.20
C ASN A 112 -3.79 -9.57 9.32
N ALA A 113 -4.86 -9.16 8.63
CA ALA A 113 -6.09 -9.95 8.60
C ALA A 113 -5.90 -11.29 7.87
N SER A 114 -5.08 -11.34 6.82
CA SER A 114 -4.76 -12.60 6.11
C SER A 114 -4.09 -13.63 7.02
N LEU A 115 -3.19 -13.18 7.91
CA LEU A 115 -2.50 -14.05 8.86
C LEU A 115 -3.46 -14.69 9.87
N VAL A 116 -4.40 -13.90 10.39
CA VAL A 116 -5.40 -14.40 11.34
C VAL A 116 -6.24 -15.49 10.68
N LEU A 117 -6.64 -15.33 9.41
CA LEU A 117 -7.39 -16.34 8.68
C LEU A 117 -6.60 -17.64 8.48
N SER A 118 -5.30 -17.54 8.15
CA SER A 118 -4.42 -18.72 8.01
C SER A 118 -4.22 -19.50 9.31
N SER A 119 -4.34 -18.83 10.46
CA SER A 119 -4.16 -19.45 11.78
C SER A 119 -5.39 -20.21 12.31
N VAL A 120 -6.54 -20.09 11.62
CA VAL A 120 -7.84 -20.64 12.06
C VAL A 120 -8.27 -21.88 11.26
N GLU A 121 -7.48 -22.34 10.27
CA GLU A 121 -7.76 -23.62 9.59
C GLU A 121 -7.60 -24.80 10.56
N PRO A 122 -8.65 -25.60 10.84
CA PRO A 122 -8.53 -26.80 11.64
C PRO A 122 -7.98 -27.96 10.79
N LEU A 123 -7.06 -28.72 11.38
CA LEU A 123 -6.66 -30.07 10.95
C LEU A 123 -7.84 -31.05 10.90
#